data_AF-A0A2A5T0B6-F1
#
_entry.id   AF-A0A2A5T0B6-F1
#
_cell.length_a   1.000
_cell.length_b   1.000
_cell.length_c   1.000
_cell.angle_alpha   90.00
_cell.angle_beta   90.00
_cell.angle_gamma   90.00
#
_symmetry.space_group_name_H-M   'P 1'
#
loop_
_entity.id
_entity.type
_entity.pdbx_description
1 polymer ?
#
loop_
_entity_poly.entity_id
_entity_poly.type
_entity_poly.pdbx_seq_one_letter_code
_entity_poly.pdbx_strand_id
1 'polypeptide(L)'
;MITFHKSWYRDFKTYYIHFVCLYLTNEFPELVNYTRMLKLMQDVLVPLFSYLTHHQARPIEIAFVDSPKLQVCQNLRTLRHQILKGTVKRGKETMW
;
A
#
# COMPACT_ATOMS: atom_id res chain seq x y z
N MET A 1 -8.32 -9.33 -3.85
CA MET A 1 -7.17 -8.57 -3.29
C MET A 1 -7.54 -7.83 -2.01
N ILE A 2 -8.69 -7.16 -1.94
CA ILE A 2 -9.20 -6.56 -0.68
C ILE A 2 -9.31 -7.62 0.44
N THR A 3 -9.83 -8.80 0.10
CA THR A 3 -9.91 -9.97 0.98
C THR A 3 -8.54 -10.45 1.46
N PHE A 4 -7.49 -10.34 0.65
CA PHE A 4 -6.12 -10.65 1.06
C PHE A 4 -5.62 -9.67 2.12
N HIS A 5 -5.81 -8.36 1.92
CA HIS A 5 -5.41 -7.36 2.91
C HIS A 5 -6.21 -7.44 4.23
N LYS A 6 -7.44 -7.94 4.17
CA LYS A 6 -8.26 -8.26 5.35
C LYS A 6 -7.95 -9.62 5.95
N SER A 7 -7.22 -10.46 5.22
CA SER A 7 -6.83 -11.78 5.69
C SER A 7 -5.55 -11.70 6.51
N TRP A 8 -5.39 -12.63 7.43
CA TRP A 8 -4.18 -12.75 8.26
C TRP A 8 -3.02 -13.48 7.55
N TYR A 9 -3.12 -13.69 6.23
CA TYR A 9 -2.05 -14.34 5.47
C TYR A 9 -0.89 -13.38 5.24
N ARG A 10 0.33 -13.87 5.50
CA ARG A 10 1.56 -13.08 5.40
C ARG A 10 1.97 -12.78 3.95
N ASP A 11 1.74 -13.72 3.04
CA ASP A 11 2.10 -13.59 1.63
C ASP A 11 0.93 -13.99 0.71
N PHE A 12 0.88 -13.32 -0.45
CA PHE A 12 -0.22 -13.49 -1.39
C PHE A 12 -0.24 -14.89 -2.02
N LYS A 13 0.92 -15.54 -2.14
CA LYS A 13 1.00 -16.90 -2.70
C LYS A 13 0.30 -17.91 -1.81
N THR A 14 0.57 -17.87 -0.51
CA THR A 14 -0.07 -18.75 0.48
C THR A 14 -1.56 -18.47 0.56
N TYR A 15 -1.97 -17.20 0.55
CA TYR A 15 -3.38 -16.80 0.46
C TYR A 15 -4.06 -17.38 -0.79
N TYR A 16 -3.43 -17.23 -1.96
CA TYR A 16 -4.00 -17.71 -3.22
C TYR A 16 -4.20 -19.23 -3.20
N ILE A 17 -3.16 -19.98 -2.82
CA ILE A 17 -3.19 -21.45 -2.87
C ILE A 17 -4.11 -22.04 -1.80
N HIS A 18 -4.05 -21.54 -0.55
CA HIS A 18 -4.75 -22.18 0.58
C HIS A 18 -6.14 -21.59 0.84
N PHE A 19 -6.45 -20.40 0.33
CA PHE A 19 -7.76 -19.79 0.52
C PHE A 19 -8.53 -19.71 -0.79
N VAL A 20 -7.97 -19.08 -1.83
CA VAL A 20 -8.68 -18.85 -3.09
C VAL A 20 -8.92 -20.15 -3.85
N CYS A 21 -7.88 -20.97 -4.04
CA CYS A 21 -8.01 -22.24 -4.76
C CYS A 21 -8.83 -23.30 -4.03
N LEU A 22 -9.10 -23.15 -2.73
CA LEU A 22 -9.84 -24.14 -1.93
C LEU A 22 -11.28 -23.72 -1.66
N TYR A 23 -11.50 -22.45 -1.35
CA TYR A 23 -12.82 -21.96 -0.90
C TYR A 23 -13.53 -21.07 -1.91
N LEU A 24 -12.82 -20.48 -2.88
CA LEU A 24 -13.41 -19.57 -3.88
C LEU A 24 -13.46 -20.19 -5.29
N THR A 25 -13.24 -21.50 -5.41
CA THR A 25 -13.37 -22.23 -6.70
C THR A 25 -14.75 -22.08 -7.33
N ASN A 26 -15.80 -22.00 -6.52
CA ASN A 26 -17.17 -21.80 -7.01
C ASN A 26 -17.39 -20.38 -7.59
N GLU A 27 -16.64 -19.38 -7.11
CA GLU A 27 -16.73 -18.01 -7.64
C GLU A 27 -15.81 -17.80 -8.86
N PHE A 28 -14.75 -18.62 -8.98
CA PHE A 28 -13.77 -18.56 -10.06
C PHE A 28 -13.65 -19.94 -10.73
N PRO A 29 -14.61 -20.31 -11.60
CA PRO A 29 -14.64 -21.63 -12.22
C PRO A 29 -13.41 -21.92 -13.10
N GLU A 30 -12.80 -20.88 -13.69
CA GLU A 30 -11.52 -20.98 -14.41
C GLU A 30 -10.36 -20.42 -13.59
N LEU A 31 -10.00 -21.12 -12.53
CA LEU A 31 -8.90 -20.71 -11.68
C LEU A 31 -7.57 -20.88 -12.42
N VAL A 32 -6.89 -19.76 -12.69
CA VAL A 32 -5.57 -19.78 -13.33
C VAL A 32 -4.48 -20.18 -12.34
N ASN A 33 -3.35 -20.69 -12.83
CA ASN A 33 -2.21 -20.95 -11.96
C ASN A 33 -1.70 -19.63 -11.33
N TYR A 34 -1.02 -19.73 -10.19
CA TYR A 34 -0.51 -18.56 -9.46
C TYR A 34 0.35 -17.63 -10.34
N THR A 35 1.20 -18.20 -11.20
CA THR A 35 2.10 -17.41 -12.07
C THR A 35 1.32 -16.59 -13.10
N ARG A 36 0.26 -17.16 -13.69
CA ARG A 36 -0.64 -16.49 -14.63
C ARG A 36 -1.49 -15.47 -13.90
N MET A 37 -1.95 -15.75 -12.68
CA MET A 37 -2.63 -14.77 -11.83
C MET A 37 -1.74 -13.55 -11.57
N LEU A 38 -0.47 -13.75 -11.26
CA LEU A 38 0.47 -12.65 -11.03
C LEU A 38 0.67 -11.79 -12.28
N LYS A 39 0.79 -12.41 -13.46
CA LYS A 39 0.87 -11.68 -14.74
C LYS A 39 -0.39 -10.86 -14.99
N LEU A 40 -1.58 -11.47 -14.85
CA LEU A 40 -2.86 -10.77 -15.00
C LEU A 40 -2.99 -9.58 -14.03
N MET A 41 -2.56 -9.75 -12.78
CA MET A 41 -2.55 -8.65 -11.81
C MET A 41 -1.66 -7.50 -12.26
N GLN A 42 -0.47 -7.78 -12.81
CA GLN A 42 0.44 -6.77 -13.34
C GLN A 42 -0.12 -6.09 -14.60
N ASP A 43 -0.72 -6.88 -15.50
CA ASP A 43 -1.30 -6.40 -16.75
C ASP A 43 -2.50 -5.47 -16.52
N VAL A 44 -3.30 -5.72 -15.47
CA VAL A 44 -4.45 -4.88 -15.11
C VAL A 44 -4.02 -3.64 -14.31
N LEU A 45 -2.91 -3.72 -13.58
CA LEU A 45 -2.44 -2.61 -12.75
C LEU A 45 -2.13 -1.36 -13.57
N VAL A 46 -1.45 -1.53 -14.70
CA VAL A 46 -1.03 -0.43 -15.60
C VAL A 46 -2.23 0.37 -16.14
N PRO A 47 -3.24 -0.25 -16.80
CA PRO A 47 -4.41 0.47 -17.27
C PRO A 47 -5.26 1.02 -16.12
N LEU A 48 -5.32 0.34 -14.96
CA LEU A 48 -6.01 0.86 -13.79
C LEU A 48 -5.38 2.17 -13.29
N PHE A 49 -4.04 2.22 -13.17
CA PHE A 49 -3.36 3.46 -12.79
C PHE A 49 -3.50 4.55 -13.85
N SER A 50 -3.44 4.20 -15.13
CA SER A 50 -3.70 5.14 -16.22
C SER A 50 -5.12 5.72 -16.13
N TYR A 51 -6.13 4.89 -15.87
CA TYR A 51 -7.50 5.33 -15.66
C TYR A 51 -7.62 6.24 -14.44
N LEU A 52 -7.07 5.83 -13.29
CA LEU A 52 -7.14 6.61 -12.05
C LEU A 52 -6.43 7.97 -12.18
N THR A 53 -5.27 8.01 -12.82
CA THR A 53 -4.53 9.26 -13.07
C THR A 53 -5.25 10.16 -14.07
N HIS A 54 -5.90 9.59 -15.08
CA HIS A 54 -6.73 10.34 -16.03
C HIS A 54 -7.96 10.96 -15.36
N HIS A 55 -8.60 10.23 -14.44
CA HIS A 55 -9.75 10.72 -13.67
C HIS A 55 -9.38 11.52 -12.43
N GLN A 56 -8.10 11.65 -12.12
CA GLN A 56 -7.65 12.46 -11.01
C GLN A 56 -7.87 13.93 -11.35
N ALA A 57 -8.64 14.64 -10.52
CA ALA A 57 -8.79 16.08 -10.64
C ALA A 57 -7.40 16.73 -10.63
N ARG A 58 -7.20 17.75 -11.49
CA ARG A 58 -5.95 18.51 -11.52
C ARG A 58 -5.59 18.93 -10.09
N PRO A 59 -4.43 18.54 -9.56
CA PRO A 59 -4.04 18.98 -8.23
C PRO A 59 -3.95 20.52 -8.24
N ILE A 60 -4.61 21.17 -7.29
CA ILE A 60 -4.54 22.62 -7.07
C ILE A 60 -3.17 22.88 -6.43
N GLU A 61 -2.12 22.88 -7.25
CA GLU A 61 -0.69 23.14 -6.97
C GLU A 61 0.00 22.35 -5.82
N ILE A 62 -0.75 21.83 -4.84
CA ILE A 62 -0.27 21.19 -3.63
C ILE A 62 -1.24 20.07 -3.28
N ALA A 63 -0.87 18.83 -3.64
CA ALA A 63 -1.56 17.65 -3.15
C ALA A 63 -0.95 17.24 -1.81
N PHE A 64 -1.60 17.59 -0.69
CA PHE A 64 -1.26 17.02 0.60
C PHE A 64 -1.83 15.61 0.70
N VAL A 65 -0.95 14.63 0.87
CA VAL A 65 -1.34 13.27 1.27
C VAL A 65 -1.34 13.25 2.79
N ASP A 66 -2.52 13.13 3.40
CA ASP A 66 -2.66 12.93 4.84
C ASP A 66 -2.08 11.57 5.21
N SER A 67 -0.79 11.57 5.55
CA SER A 67 -0.10 10.40 6.07
C SER A 67 -0.26 10.37 7.60
N PRO A 68 -0.54 9.20 8.20
CA PRO A 68 -0.48 9.06 9.65
C PRO A 68 0.92 9.45 10.11
N LYS A 69 1.01 10.20 11.23
CA LYS A 69 2.26 10.72 11.79
C LYS A 69 3.36 9.65 11.73
N LEU A 70 4.34 9.85 10.85
CA LEU A 70 5.52 8.98 10.82
C LEU A 70 6.33 9.29 12.08
N GLN A 71 6.24 8.45 13.11
CA GLN A 71 7.19 8.50 14.22
C GLN A 71 8.54 7.96 13.72
N VAL A 72 9.27 8.80 12.98
CA VAL A 72 10.59 8.44 12.42
C VAL A 72 11.59 8.12 13.54
N CYS A 73 11.43 8.72 14.71
CA CYS A 73 12.23 8.44 15.90
C CYS A 73 11.39 8.62 17.16
N GLN A 74 11.55 7.73 18.14
CA GLN A 74 11.15 8.02 19.53
C GLN A 74 11.88 9.28 19.98
N ASN A 75 11.18 10.23 20.62
CA ASN A 75 11.72 11.55 21.01
C ASN A 75 13.09 11.48 21.73
N LEU A 76 13.34 10.39 22.47
CA LEU A 76 14.60 10.14 23.19
C LEU A 76 15.80 9.84 22.26
N ARG A 77 15.57 9.31 21.05
CA ARG A 77 16.63 8.96 20.09
C ARG A 77 17.04 10.14 19.19
N THR A 78 16.17 11.13 18.99
CA THR A 78 16.48 12.31 18.16
C THR A 78 17.71 13.07 18.66
N LEU A 79 17.90 13.15 19.99
CA LEU A 79 19.05 13.84 20.59
C LEU A 79 20.40 13.17 20.28
N ARG A 80 20.39 11.88 19.89
CA ARG A 80 21.59 11.06 19.64
C ARG A 80 21.94 10.95 18.16
N HIS A 81 21.04 11.33 17.25
CA HIS A 81 21.31 11.29 15.82
C HIS A 81 22.15 12.50 15.38
N GLN A 82 23.48 12.34 15.42
CA GLN A 82 24.41 13.37 14.96
C GLN A 82 24.27 13.69 13.47
N ILE A 83 23.81 12.73 12.66
CA ILE A 83 23.67 12.87 11.20
C ILE A 83 22.54 13.86 10.82
N LEU A 84 21.52 14.00 11.67
CA LEU A 84 20.38 14.89 11.44
C LEU A 84 20.53 16.25 12.14
N LYS A 85 21.70 16.50 12.74
CA LYS A 85 21.99 17.70 13.53
C LYS A 85 22.13 18.91 12.59
N GLY A 86 21.12 19.77 12.60
CA GLY A 86 21.08 21.01 11.81
C GLY A 86 20.15 20.96 10.59
N THR A 87 19.77 19.78 10.13
CA THR A 87 18.94 19.62 8.91
C THR A 87 17.45 19.50 9.22
N VAL A 88 17.08 18.98 10.39
CA VAL A 88 15.67 18.78 10.76
C VAL A 88 15.19 19.80 11.78
N LYS A 89 14.20 20.59 11.38
CA LYS A 89 13.41 21.45 12.27
C LYS A 89 12.19 20.68 12.75
N ARG A 90 11.96 20.64 14.06
CA ARG A 90 10.74 20.05 14.63
C ARG A 90 9.55 20.94 14.27
N GLY A 91 8.69 20.45 13.38
CA GLY A 91 7.38 21.07 13.15
C GLY A 91 6.57 20.98 14.44
N LYS A 92 6.08 22.12 14.93
CA LYS A 92 5.14 22.19 16.05
C LYS A 92 3.78 22.50 15.43
N GLU A 93 2.81 21.62 15.60
CA GLU A 93 1.42 21.92 15.27
C GLU A 93 0.56 21.83 16.53
N THR A 94 -0.20 22.90 16.75
CA THR A 94 -1.40 22.93 17.58
C THR A 94 -2.45 22.06 16.90
N MET A 95 -2.83 20.96 17.53
CA MET A 95 -4.07 20.26 17.20
C MET A 95 -5.23 21.10 17.75
N TRP A 96 -6.27 21.32 16.95
CA TRP A 96 -7.60 21.61 17.47
C TRP A 96 -8.28 20.30 17.87
#